data_AF-A0A8R7PGQ7-F1
#
_entry.id   AF-A0A8R7PGQ7-F1
#
_cell.length_a   1.000
_cell.length_b   1.000
_cell.length_c   1.000
_cell.angle_alpha   90.00
_cell.angle_beta   90.00
_cell.angle_gamma   90.00
#
_symmetry.space_group_name_H-M   'P 1'
#
loop_
_entity.id
_entity.type
_entity.pdbx_description
1 polymer ?
#
loop_
_entity_poly.entity_id
_entity_poly.type
_entity_poly.pdbx_seq_one_letter_code
_entity_poly.pdbx_strand_id
1 'polypeptide(L)'
;MDISGQEHLDVKHDVFKQRIDAHGKVIATKQDAVGGMKVEKPLQHHGGRLEHNETYCGSCYGAQESPEQCCNSCEDVREAYRKKGWGVSNPDSIDQCKSEGFLQTIKDEEGEGCNIYGILEINKVAGNFHFAPGKSFQQSNVHVHDLLPFQKDSFNLSHKINKLSFGEPFPGVINPLDGAQWIQHSSYGMAQYFVKVCLLGPCKASSTC
;
A
#
# COMPACT_ATOMS: atom_id res chain seq x y z
N MET A 1 -6.12 13.73 -2.16
CA MET A 1 -6.97 14.77 -1.53
C MET A 1 -7.91 15.36 -2.57
N ASP A 2 -9.16 15.63 -2.19
CA ASP A 2 -10.11 16.39 -3.01
C ASP A 2 -10.27 17.85 -2.51
N ILE A 3 -10.95 18.71 -3.27
CA ILE A 3 -11.16 20.12 -2.86
C ILE A 3 -12.00 20.30 -1.60
N SER A 4 -12.69 19.25 -1.12
CA SER A 4 -13.41 19.28 0.15
C SER A 4 -12.50 18.99 1.35
N GLY A 5 -11.22 18.67 1.09
CA GLY A 5 -10.27 18.23 2.10
C GLY A 5 -10.42 16.76 2.46
N GLN A 6 -11.23 15.99 1.72
CA GLN A 6 -11.37 14.56 1.98
C GLN A 6 -10.13 13.81 1.46
N GLU A 7 -9.61 12.94 2.31
CA GLU A 7 -8.50 12.04 2.01
C GLU A 7 -8.86 10.61 2.37
N HIS A 8 -8.50 9.68 1.49
CA HIS A 8 -8.60 8.25 1.73
C HIS A 8 -7.21 7.66 1.55
N LEU A 9 -6.63 7.13 2.62
CA LEU A 9 -5.29 6.55 2.62
C LEU A 9 -5.38 5.03 2.59
N ASP A 10 -4.42 4.40 1.90
CA ASP A 10 -4.31 2.95 1.79
C ASP A 10 -5.65 2.28 1.47
N VAL A 11 -6.37 2.77 0.46
CA VAL A 11 -7.71 2.27 0.08
C VAL A 11 -7.61 0.77 -0.26
N LYS A 12 -8.19 -0.07 0.61
CA LYS A 12 -8.23 -1.53 0.46
C LYS A 12 -9.57 -2.06 -0.05
N HIS A 13 -10.63 -1.28 0.11
CA HIS A 13 -11.96 -1.64 -0.37
C HIS A 13 -11.98 -1.41 -1.89
N ASP A 14 -12.35 -2.44 -2.65
CA ASP A 14 -12.49 -2.43 -4.12
C ASP A 14 -11.23 -2.15 -4.94
N VAL A 15 -10.06 -2.07 -4.32
CA VAL A 15 -8.75 -2.00 -5.00
C VAL A 15 -7.89 -3.21 -4.61
N PHE A 16 -7.49 -3.96 -5.62
CA PHE A 16 -6.72 -5.19 -5.47
C PHE A 16 -5.31 -4.99 -6.01
N LYS A 17 -4.35 -5.62 -5.32
CA LYS A 17 -2.93 -5.61 -5.68
C LYS A 17 -2.52 -7.05 -5.96
N GLN A 18 -1.89 -7.25 -7.11
CA GLN A 18 -1.43 -8.57 -7.54
C GLN A 18 0.04 -8.50 -7.93
N ARG A 19 0.85 -9.37 -7.33
CA ARG A 19 2.28 -9.47 -7.64
C ARG A 19 2.46 -9.99 -9.05
N ILE A 20 3.39 -9.38 -9.79
CA ILE A 20 3.75 -9.79 -11.14
C ILE A 20 5.27 -9.90 -11.26
N ASP A 21 5.75 -10.79 -12.11
CA ASP A 21 7.17 -10.89 -12.42
C ASP A 21 7.64 -9.75 -13.33
N ALA A 22 8.94 -9.71 -13.60
CA ALA A 22 9.55 -8.72 -14.50
C ALA A 22 8.98 -8.72 -15.93
N HIS A 23 8.25 -9.77 -16.34
CA HIS A 23 7.61 -9.88 -17.65
C HIS A 23 6.11 -9.53 -17.61
N GLY A 24 5.58 -9.14 -16.45
CA GLY A 24 4.18 -8.81 -16.24
C GLY A 24 3.26 -10.01 -16.03
N LYS A 25 3.80 -11.20 -15.78
CA LYS A 25 3.01 -12.40 -15.47
C LYS A 25 2.70 -12.44 -13.98
N VAL A 26 1.45 -12.76 -13.67
CA VAL A 26 0.98 -12.98 -12.29
C VAL A 26 1.84 -14.02 -11.56
N ILE A 27 2.37 -13.63 -10.41
CA ILE A 27 2.96 -14.52 -9.41
C ILE A 27 1.85 -14.82 -8.40
N ALA A 28 1.66 -16.11 -8.05
CA ALA A 28 0.64 -16.49 -7.10
C ALA A 28 0.83 -15.72 -5.78
N THR A 29 -0.25 -15.06 -5.32
CA THR A 29 -0.27 -14.42 -4.02
C THR A 29 0.00 -15.51 -2.98
N LYS A 30 1.13 -15.45 -2.27
CA LYS A 30 1.17 -16.08 -0.95
C LYS A 30 -0.05 -15.49 -0.25
N GLN A 31 -1.04 -16.34 0.08
CA GLN A 31 -2.11 -15.95 1.00
C GLN A 31 -1.42 -15.20 2.13
N ASP A 32 -1.88 -14.00 2.49
CA ASP A 32 -1.38 -13.27 3.66
C ASP A 32 -1.24 -14.30 4.77
N ALA A 33 -0.01 -14.74 5.02
CA ALA A 33 0.24 -15.85 5.90
C ALA A 33 0.14 -15.25 7.30
N VAL A 34 -1.10 -15.08 7.75
CA VAL A 34 -1.45 -14.93 9.16
C VAL A 34 -1.12 -16.28 9.78
N GLY A 35 0.16 -16.45 10.04
CA GLY A 35 0.77 -17.74 10.31
C GLY A 35 2.27 -17.57 10.46
N GLY A 36 2.67 -16.60 11.30
CA GLY A 36 4.04 -16.50 11.78
C GLY A 36 4.50 -17.87 12.26
N MET A 37 5.68 -18.28 11.81
CA MET A 37 6.31 -19.50 12.30
C MET A 37 6.35 -19.46 13.83
N LYS A 38 5.88 -20.53 14.48
CA LYS A 38 5.86 -20.64 15.94
C LYS A 38 7.30 -20.56 16.45
N VAL A 39 7.64 -19.44 17.08
CA VAL A 39 8.93 -19.26 17.76
C VAL A 39 8.97 -20.19 18.96
N GLU A 40 10.03 -20.99 19.10
CA GLU A 40 10.15 -21.99 20.18
C GLU A 40 10.40 -21.37 21.58
N LYS A 41 10.63 -20.05 21.69
CA LYS A 41 10.72 -19.24 22.94
C LYS A 41 10.77 -17.73 22.63
N PRO A 42 9.66 -17.06 22.27
CA PRO A 42 9.68 -15.62 22.07
C PRO A 42 9.82 -14.89 23.41
N LEU A 43 10.59 -13.79 23.43
CA LEU A 43 10.68 -12.89 24.57
C LEU A 43 9.36 -12.13 24.73
N GLN A 44 8.77 -12.19 25.92
CA GLN A 44 7.55 -11.45 26.22
C GLN A 44 7.84 -9.97 26.48
N HIS A 45 6.84 -9.10 26.33
CA HIS A 45 6.95 -7.66 26.63
C HIS A 45 7.57 -7.36 28.01
N HIS A 46 7.36 -8.23 29.01
CA HIS A 46 7.91 -8.09 30.37
C HIS A 46 9.31 -8.70 30.56
N GLY A 47 9.97 -9.18 29.50
CA GLY A 47 11.30 -9.79 29.57
C GLY A 47 11.33 -11.24 30.06
N GLY A 48 10.17 -11.84 30.36
CA GLY A 48 10.02 -13.26 30.70
C GLY A 48 9.97 -14.17 29.47
N ARG A 49 10.22 -15.47 29.67
CA ARG A 49 9.92 -16.52 28.67
C ARG A 49 8.48 -16.96 28.82
N LEU A 50 7.86 -17.42 27.74
CA LEU A 50 6.48 -17.94 27.75
C LEU A 50 6.37 -19.17 28.69
N GLU A 51 5.59 -19.06 29.77
CA GLU A 51 5.31 -20.15 30.70
C GLU A 51 4.16 -21.06 30.19
N HIS A 52 4.04 -22.26 30.77
CA HIS A 52 2.99 -23.23 30.43
C HIS A 52 1.63 -22.70 30.94
N ASN A 53 0.92 -21.92 30.10
CA ASN A 53 -0.43 -21.29 30.26
C ASN A 53 -0.45 -19.77 30.03
N GLU A 54 0.66 -19.16 29.60
CA GLU A 54 0.67 -17.75 29.23
C GLU A 54 0.34 -17.54 27.75
N THR A 55 -0.44 -16.50 27.44
CA THR A 55 -0.67 -16.05 26.07
C THR A 55 0.53 -15.20 25.64
N TYR A 56 1.10 -15.51 24.48
CA TYR A 56 2.20 -14.71 23.94
C TYR A 56 1.79 -13.25 23.75
N CYS A 57 2.58 -12.35 24.34
CA CYS A 57 2.45 -10.91 24.21
C CYS A 57 3.82 -10.33 23.81
N GLY A 58 3.99 -10.04 22.53
CA GLY A 58 5.24 -9.49 22.01
C GLY A 58 5.40 -7.99 22.30
N SER A 59 6.66 -7.54 22.34
CA SER A 59 6.99 -6.13 22.60
C SER A 59 6.70 -5.24 21.41
N CYS A 60 6.11 -4.07 21.66
CA CYS A 60 6.00 -2.99 20.67
C CYS A 60 7.22 -2.04 20.70
N TYR A 61 8.32 -2.41 21.37
CA TYR A 61 9.58 -1.65 21.42
C TYR A 61 9.42 -0.18 21.85
N GLY A 62 8.51 0.09 22.78
CA GLY A 62 8.24 1.43 23.30
C GLY A 62 7.19 2.22 22.51
N ALA A 63 6.64 1.64 21.44
CA ALA A 63 5.59 2.27 20.64
C ALA A 63 4.16 1.95 21.12
N GLN A 64 4.00 1.18 22.19
CA GLN A 64 2.68 0.89 22.77
C GLN A 64 1.92 2.16 23.20
N GLU A 65 0.61 2.18 22.96
CA GLU A 65 -0.34 3.22 23.38
C GLU A 65 -0.88 2.94 24.79
N SER A 66 -1.02 1.66 25.16
CA SER A 66 -1.42 1.23 26.50
C SER A 66 -0.47 0.17 27.05
N PRO A 67 -0.36 0.02 28.38
CA PRO A 67 0.48 -1.01 29.01
C PRO A 67 0.14 -2.45 28.62
N GLU A 68 -1.10 -2.69 28.16
CA GLU A 68 -1.65 -3.99 27.79
C GLU A 68 -1.52 -4.29 26.29
N GLN A 69 -1.04 -3.34 25.48
CA GLN A 69 -0.89 -3.53 24.04
C GLN A 69 0.27 -4.49 23.74
N CYS A 70 -0.04 -5.59 23.08
CA CYS A 70 0.93 -6.55 22.55
C CYS A 70 1.14 -6.33 21.04
N CYS A 71 2.37 -6.44 20.58
CA CYS A 71 2.69 -6.51 19.16
C CYS A 71 3.18 -7.92 18.85
N ASN A 72 2.33 -8.73 18.22
CA ASN A 72 2.60 -10.15 18.02
C ASN A 72 3.15 -10.46 16.64
N SER A 73 2.91 -9.60 15.66
CA SER A 73 3.46 -9.70 14.31
C SER A 73 4.42 -8.54 13.97
N CYS A 74 5.23 -8.71 12.92
CA CYS A 74 6.04 -7.61 12.38
C CYS A 74 5.16 -6.43 11.96
N GLU A 75 3.97 -6.72 11.42
CA GLU A 75 2.99 -5.72 11.03
C GLU A 75 2.47 -4.95 12.26
N ASP A 76 2.19 -5.62 13.38
CA ASP A 76 1.72 -4.96 14.61
C ASP A 76 2.76 -3.94 15.12
N VAL A 77 4.05 -4.33 15.12
CA VAL A 77 5.14 -3.42 15.54
C VAL A 77 5.24 -2.22 14.61
N ARG A 78 5.19 -2.45 13.29
CA ARG A 78 5.24 -1.39 12.28
C ARG A 78 4.04 -0.45 12.39
N GLU A 79 2.86 -0.97 12.66
CA GLU A 79 1.66 -0.15 12.88
C GLU A 79 1.76 0.68 14.17
N ALA A 80 2.27 0.11 15.27
CA ALA A 80 2.50 0.86 16.50
C ALA A 80 3.52 2.00 16.28
N TYR A 81 4.62 1.72 15.57
CA TYR A 81 5.62 2.72 15.20
C TYR A 81 5.01 3.83 14.34
N ARG A 82 4.21 3.46 13.35
CA ARG A 82 3.49 4.38 12.47
C ARG A 82 2.61 5.35 13.26
N LYS A 83 1.85 4.87 14.24
CA LYS A 83 1.01 5.72 15.10
C LYS A 83 1.81 6.74 15.91
N LYS A 84 3.07 6.41 16.25
CA LYS A 84 4.02 7.33 16.90
C LYS A 84 4.80 8.21 15.92
N GLY A 85 4.63 8.03 14.61
CA GLY A 85 5.41 8.70 13.57
C GLY A 85 6.87 8.22 13.49
N TRP A 86 7.12 6.96 13.89
CA TRP A 86 8.42 6.32 13.83
C TRP A 86 8.52 5.38 12.63
N GLY A 87 9.70 5.31 12.02
CA GLY A 87 10.03 4.32 11.00
C GLY A 87 10.83 3.15 11.60
N VAL A 88 10.73 1.97 10.98
CA VAL A 88 11.57 0.83 11.37
C VAL A 88 12.91 0.94 10.66
N SER A 89 13.94 1.41 11.36
CA SER A 89 15.28 1.62 10.81
C SER A 89 16.04 0.30 10.57
N ASN A 90 15.83 -0.69 11.45
CA ASN A 90 16.48 -2.00 11.35
C ASN A 90 15.48 -3.13 11.70
N PRO A 91 14.85 -3.75 10.69
CA PRO A 91 13.92 -4.85 10.92
C PRO A 91 14.55 -6.07 11.63
N ASP A 92 15.87 -6.28 11.53
CA ASP A 92 16.54 -7.41 12.22
C ASP A 92 16.64 -7.23 13.74
N SER A 93 16.47 -6.00 14.25
CA SER A 93 16.38 -5.72 15.69
C SER A 93 15.00 -5.98 16.29
N ILE A 94 14.01 -6.29 15.44
CA ILE A 94 12.64 -6.60 15.84
C ILE A 94 12.44 -8.11 15.70
N ASP A 95 12.21 -8.79 16.81
CA ASP A 95 12.13 -10.26 16.87
C ASP A 95 11.00 -10.79 15.98
N GLN A 96 9.86 -10.10 15.94
CA GLN A 96 8.73 -10.43 15.08
C GLN A 96 9.12 -10.34 13.60
N CYS A 97 9.78 -9.25 13.18
CA CYS A 97 10.21 -9.07 11.79
C CYS A 97 11.31 -10.04 11.37
N LYS A 98 12.27 -10.32 12.27
CA LYS A 98 13.34 -11.28 12.04
C LYS A 98 12.80 -12.71 11.92
N SER A 99 11.91 -13.11 12.82
CA SER A 99 11.33 -14.46 12.84
C SER A 99 10.38 -14.71 11.67
N GLU A 100 9.64 -13.70 11.23
CA GLU A 100 8.81 -13.75 10.02
C GLU A 100 9.63 -13.68 8.73
N GLY A 101 10.94 -13.42 8.81
CA GLY A 101 11.79 -13.31 7.63
C GLY A 101 11.43 -12.11 6.76
N PHE A 102 11.03 -10.98 7.37
CA PHE A 102 10.56 -9.79 6.66
C PHE A 102 11.58 -9.27 5.65
N LEU A 103 12.87 -9.19 6.03
CA LEU A 103 13.93 -8.77 5.10
C LEU A 103 14.14 -9.77 3.96
N GLN A 104 14.01 -11.07 4.23
CA GLN A 104 14.12 -12.08 3.20
C GLN A 104 12.96 -11.96 2.22
N THR A 105 11.75 -11.71 2.74
CA THR A 105 10.57 -11.46 1.91
C THR A 105 10.84 -10.28 0.97
N ILE A 106 11.30 -9.13 1.47
CA ILE A 106 11.64 -7.96 0.63
C ILE A 106 12.66 -8.31 -0.47
N LYS A 107 13.69 -9.09 -0.13
CA LYS A 107 14.69 -9.54 -1.12
C LYS A 107 14.09 -10.49 -2.16
N ASP A 108 13.17 -11.37 -1.74
CA ASP A 108 12.50 -12.30 -2.64
C ASP A 108 11.54 -11.57 -3.61
N GLU A 109 10.99 -10.41 -3.22
CA GLU A 109 10.16 -9.58 -4.11
C GLU A 109 10.99 -8.62 -4.99
N GLU A 110 12.32 -8.68 -4.91
CA GLU A 110 13.18 -7.83 -5.71
C GLU A 110 13.01 -8.13 -7.21
N GLY A 111 12.76 -7.06 -7.99
CA GLY A 111 12.53 -7.18 -9.43
C GLY A 111 11.10 -7.55 -9.82
N GLU A 112 10.21 -7.71 -8.85
CA GLU A 112 8.78 -7.84 -9.10
C GLU A 112 8.12 -6.50 -9.40
N GLY A 113 6.94 -6.57 -10.03
CA GLY A 113 6.02 -5.47 -10.20
C GLY A 113 4.71 -5.71 -9.46
N CYS A 114 3.81 -4.73 -9.56
CA CYS A 114 2.47 -4.82 -9.01
C CYS A 114 1.44 -4.46 -10.08
N ASN A 115 0.48 -5.36 -10.32
CA ASN A 115 -0.73 -5.07 -11.06
C ASN A 115 -1.81 -4.58 -10.09
N ILE A 116 -2.23 -3.32 -10.25
CA ILE A 116 -3.26 -2.70 -9.43
C ILE A 116 -4.52 -2.58 -10.28
N TYR A 117 -5.64 -3.10 -9.78
CA TYR A 117 -6.92 -3.03 -10.47
C TYR A 117 -8.05 -2.92 -9.46
N GLY A 118 -9.14 -2.28 -9.85
CA GLY A 118 -10.25 -2.01 -8.95
C GLY A 118 -11.17 -0.91 -9.42
N ILE A 119 -12.10 -0.55 -8.55
CA ILE A 119 -13.03 0.57 -8.73
C ILE A 119 -12.87 1.48 -7.51
N LEU A 120 -12.85 2.78 -7.75
CA LEU A 120 -12.78 3.79 -6.69
C LEU A 120 -14.04 4.65 -6.75
N GLU A 121 -14.83 4.59 -5.68
CA GLU A 121 -15.93 5.51 -5.47
C GLU A 121 -15.39 6.83 -4.89
N ILE A 122 -15.53 7.91 -5.64
CA ILE A 122 -15.03 9.23 -5.27
C ILE A 122 -16.12 10.29 -5.44
N ASN A 123 -15.99 11.40 -4.71
CA ASN A 123 -16.82 12.58 -4.94
C ASN A 123 -16.57 13.15 -6.33
N LYS A 124 -17.62 13.64 -6.99
CA LYS A 124 -17.56 14.28 -8.31
C LYS A 124 -17.07 15.74 -8.20
N VAL A 125 -15.90 15.92 -7.62
CA VAL A 125 -15.24 17.22 -7.43
C VAL A 125 -13.80 17.15 -7.92
N ALA A 126 -13.12 18.29 -8.03
CA ALA A 126 -11.71 18.30 -8.38
C ALA A 126 -10.88 17.62 -7.26
N GLY A 127 -9.90 16.81 -7.65
CA GLY A 127 -9.06 16.08 -6.71
C GLY A 127 -7.92 15.34 -7.40
N ASN A 128 -7.17 14.58 -6.60
CA ASN A 128 -6.10 13.72 -7.05
C ASN A 128 -6.15 12.34 -6.38
N PHE A 129 -5.70 11.33 -7.12
CA PHE A 129 -5.26 10.06 -6.57
C PHE A 129 -3.83 9.81 -7.08
N HIS A 130 -3.03 9.12 -6.28
CA HIS A 130 -1.66 8.81 -6.64
C HIS A 130 -1.29 7.42 -6.13
N PHE A 131 -0.36 6.78 -6.82
CA PHE A 131 0.29 5.56 -6.37
C PHE A 131 1.72 5.90 -5.97
N ALA A 132 2.11 5.45 -4.80
CA ALA A 132 3.46 5.66 -4.28
C ALA A 132 3.92 4.40 -3.52
N PRO A 133 5.23 4.12 -3.54
CA PRO A 133 5.80 2.98 -2.83
C PRO A 133 5.73 3.19 -1.32
N GLY A 134 5.75 2.08 -0.57
CA GLY A 134 5.70 2.08 0.89
C GLY A 134 4.29 2.30 1.46
N LYS A 135 4.18 2.11 2.77
CA LYS A 135 2.96 2.44 3.51
C LYS A 135 2.94 3.93 3.80
N SER A 136 1.78 4.54 3.63
CA SER A 136 1.61 5.95 3.90
C SER A 136 1.32 6.21 5.37
N PHE A 137 1.83 7.33 5.91
CA PHE A 137 1.50 7.82 7.24
C PHE A 137 1.50 9.34 7.29
N GLN A 138 0.73 9.88 8.23
CA GLN A 138 0.58 11.31 8.44
C GLN A 138 1.46 11.74 9.61
N GLN A 139 2.42 12.62 9.37
CA GLN A 139 3.25 13.23 10.41
C GLN A 139 3.15 14.74 10.29
N SER A 140 2.66 15.41 11.34
CA SER A 140 2.57 16.88 11.40
C SER A 140 1.89 17.54 10.18
N ASN A 141 0.76 16.98 9.71
CA ASN A 141 0.02 17.42 8.51
C ASN A 141 0.78 17.28 7.17
N VAL A 142 1.87 16.52 7.14
CA VAL A 142 2.59 16.13 5.93
C VAL A 142 2.38 14.64 5.68
N HIS A 143 2.10 14.32 4.42
CA HIS A 143 1.99 12.94 3.96
C HIS A 143 3.39 12.36 3.69
N VAL A 144 3.76 11.32 4.42
CA VAL A 144 5.08 10.68 4.33
C VAL A 144 4.91 9.20 3.99
N HIS A 145 5.74 8.68 3.10
CA HIS A 145 5.81 7.26 2.82
C HIS A 145 6.97 6.63 3.58
N ASP A 146 6.73 5.50 4.25
CA ASP A 146 7.80 4.72 4.85
C ASP A 146 8.56 3.96 3.75
N LEU A 147 9.64 4.58 3.29
CA LEU A 147 10.55 4.01 2.30
C LEU A 147 11.76 3.29 2.92
N LEU A 148 11.93 3.37 4.25
CA LEU A 148 13.11 2.83 4.96
C LEU A 148 13.32 1.31 4.77
N PRO A 149 12.27 0.46 4.62
CA PRO A 149 12.47 -0.95 4.30
C PRO A 149 13.08 -1.19 2.91
N PHE A 150 12.93 -0.23 1.99
CA PHE A 150 13.53 -0.29 0.66
C PHE A 150 14.92 0.33 0.75
N GLN A 151 15.90 -0.45 1.21
CA GLN A 151 17.31 -0.04 1.43
C GLN A 151 18.04 0.54 0.20
N LYS A 152 17.38 0.65 -0.96
CA LYS A 152 17.91 1.27 -2.17
C LYS A 152 17.35 2.67 -2.30
N ASP A 153 18.23 3.65 -2.49
CA ASP A 153 17.89 5.07 -2.77
C ASP A 153 17.11 5.29 -4.08
N SER A 154 16.69 4.21 -4.76
CA SER A 154 15.99 4.25 -6.03
C SER A 154 14.88 3.20 -6.09
N PHE A 155 13.68 3.65 -6.41
CA PHE A 155 12.53 2.81 -6.75
C PHE A 155 12.14 3.06 -8.21
N ASN A 156 11.63 2.04 -8.88
CA ASN A 156 11.21 2.13 -10.27
C ASN A 156 9.69 2.37 -10.33
N LEU A 157 9.27 3.57 -10.76
CA LEU A 157 7.87 3.91 -11.00
C LEU A 157 7.44 3.75 -12.46
N SER A 158 8.24 3.08 -13.29
CA SER A 158 7.83 2.73 -14.65
C SER A 158 6.53 1.94 -14.59
N HIS A 159 5.54 2.34 -15.38
CA HIS A 159 4.22 1.73 -15.33
C HIS A 159 3.51 1.77 -16.69
N LYS A 160 2.51 0.92 -16.80
CA LYS A 160 1.54 0.90 -17.89
C LYS A 160 0.15 1.08 -17.31
N ILE A 161 -0.58 2.05 -17.82
CA ILE A 161 -2.01 2.20 -17.56
C ILE A 161 -2.73 1.23 -18.49
N ASN A 162 -3.19 0.10 -17.96
CA ASN A 162 -3.93 -0.88 -18.77
C ASN A 162 -5.29 -0.33 -19.17
N LYS A 163 -6.02 0.23 -18.19
CA LYS A 163 -7.31 0.89 -18.40
C LYS A 163 -7.56 1.92 -17.31
N LEU A 164 -8.05 3.10 -17.68
CA LEU A 164 -8.51 4.12 -16.75
C LEU A 164 -9.75 4.81 -17.31
N SER A 165 -10.88 4.63 -16.63
CA SER A 165 -12.17 5.18 -17.03
C SER A 165 -12.91 5.80 -15.86
N PHE A 166 -13.81 6.74 -16.15
CA PHE A 166 -14.63 7.43 -15.15
C PHE A 166 -16.11 7.16 -15.43
N GLY A 167 -16.78 6.48 -14.51
CA GLY A 167 -18.18 6.07 -14.65
C GLY A 167 -18.37 4.83 -15.52
N GLU A 168 -19.62 4.60 -15.94
CA GLU A 168 -20.00 3.42 -16.71
C GLU A 168 -19.47 3.47 -18.16
N PRO A 169 -18.97 2.34 -18.70
CA PRO A 169 -18.56 2.26 -20.09
C PRO A 169 -19.77 2.41 -21.02
N PHE A 170 -19.58 3.11 -22.13
CA PHE A 170 -20.58 3.26 -23.18
C PHE A 170 -19.97 3.05 -24.58
N PRO A 171 -20.76 2.63 -25.58
CA PRO A 171 -20.24 2.37 -26.93
C PRO A 171 -19.54 3.60 -27.53
N GLY A 172 -18.36 3.38 -28.10
CA GLY A 172 -17.57 4.45 -28.76
C GLY A 172 -16.75 5.33 -27.82
N VAL A 173 -16.75 5.08 -26.50
CA VAL A 173 -15.84 5.77 -25.59
C VAL A 173 -14.39 5.38 -25.88
N ILE A 174 -13.51 6.37 -25.95
CA ILE A 174 -12.06 6.19 -26.06
C ILE A 174 -11.44 6.92 -24.87
N ASN A 175 -10.82 6.19 -23.94
CA ASN A 175 -10.10 6.79 -22.83
C ASN A 175 -8.64 7.05 -23.26
N PRO A 176 -8.14 8.29 -23.24
CA PRO A 176 -6.81 8.61 -23.77
C PRO A 176 -5.64 7.94 -23.06
N LEU A 177 -5.84 7.51 -21.81
CA LEU A 177 -4.80 6.88 -20.99
C LEU A 177 -4.81 5.35 -21.08
N ASP A 178 -5.78 4.75 -21.77
CA ASP A 178 -5.80 3.30 -21.97
C ASP A 178 -4.58 2.88 -22.80
N GLY A 179 -3.74 2.00 -22.24
CA GLY A 179 -2.50 1.52 -22.85
C GLY A 179 -1.29 2.46 -22.70
N ALA A 180 -1.44 3.64 -22.08
CA ALA A 180 -0.35 4.59 -21.89
C ALA A 180 0.79 3.97 -21.06
N GLN A 181 2.03 4.28 -21.40
CA GLN A 181 3.23 3.77 -20.73
C GLN A 181 4.17 4.91 -20.40
N TRP A 182 4.80 4.81 -19.24
CA TRP A 182 5.85 5.72 -18.81
C TRP A 182 7.00 4.93 -18.24
N ILE A 183 8.22 5.23 -18.71
CA ILE A 183 9.46 4.57 -18.28
C ILE A 183 10.30 5.59 -17.52
N GLN A 184 10.69 5.22 -16.30
CA GLN A 184 11.57 6.02 -15.47
C GLN A 184 13.02 5.83 -15.91
N HIS A 185 13.70 6.94 -16.23
CA HIS A 185 15.12 6.92 -16.64
C HIS A 185 16.08 7.39 -15.54
N SER A 186 15.59 8.12 -14.54
CA SER A 186 16.36 8.65 -13.40
C SER A 186 16.14 7.84 -12.13
N SER A 187 17.01 8.03 -11.12
CA SER A 187 16.87 7.37 -9.80
C SER A 187 15.61 7.77 -9.03
N TYR A 188 15.09 8.96 -9.30
CA TYR A 188 13.81 9.46 -8.81
C TYR A 188 12.89 9.78 -9.98
N GLY A 189 11.60 9.53 -9.82
CA GLY A 189 10.61 9.73 -10.86
C GLY A 189 9.29 10.22 -10.28
N MET A 190 8.59 11.05 -11.05
CA MET A 190 7.19 11.39 -10.81
C MET A 190 6.52 11.50 -12.18
N ALA A 191 5.45 10.74 -12.37
CA ALA A 191 4.59 10.87 -13.54
C ALA A 191 3.26 11.47 -13.11
N GLN A 192 2.81 12.51 -13.82
CA GLN A 192 1.56 13.19 -13.54
C GLN A 192 0.69 13.22 -14.80
N TYR A 193 -0.57 12.84 -14.64
CA TYR A 193 -1.57 12.86 -15.71
C TYR A 193 -2.72 13.77 -15.30
N PHE A 194 -2.98 14.79 -16.10
CA PHE A 194 -4.10 15.71 -15.88
C PHE A 194 -5.27 15.28 -16.75
N VAL A 195 -6.36 14.84 -16.12
CA VAL A 195 -7.57 14.37 -16.81
C VAL A 195 -8.73 15.31 -16.54
N LYS A 196 -9.39 15.77 -17.60
CA LYS A 196 -10.65 16.51 -17.51
C LYS A 196 -11.81 15.58 -17.86
N VAL A 197 -12.68 15.30 -16.90
CA VAL A 197 -13.84 14.42 -17.08
C VAL A 197 -15.05 15.26 -17.51
N CYS A 198 -15.67 14.89 -18.63
CA CYS A 198 -16.89 15.53 -19.14
C CYS A 198 -18.06 14.54 -19.01
N LEU A 199 -19.12 14.93 -18.30
CA LEU A 199 -20.33 14.11 -18.19
C LEU A 199 -21.16 14.25 -19.45
N LEU A 200 -21.47 13.13 -20.11
CA LEU A 200 -22.44 13.10 -21.19
C LEU A 200 -23.85 13.11 -20.56
N GLY A 201 -24.62 14.16 -20.84
CA GLY A 201 -26.03 14.20 -20.47
C GLY A 201 -26.87 13.34 -21.42
N PRO A 202 -28.05 12.89 -20.99
CA PRO A 202 -29.00 12.26 -21.91
C PRO A 202 -29.32 13.24 -23.05
N CYS A 203 -29.17 12.80 -24.30
CA CYS A 203 -29.80 13.47 -25.42
C CYS A 203 -31.32 13.41 -25.16
N LYS A 204 -31.90 14.49 -24.66
CA LYS A 204 -33.36 14.67 -24.75
C LYS A 204 -33.66 14.67 -26.24
N ALA A 205 -34.21 13.57 -26.74
CA ALA A 205 -34.86 13.54 -28.04
C ALA A 205 -36.03 14.53 -27.96
N SER A 206 -35.79 15.78 -28.33
CA SER A 206 -36.87 16.73 -28.62
C SER A 206 -37.47 16.30 -29.95
N SER A 207 -38.34 15.31 -29.89
CA SER A 207 -39.28 15.03 -30.97
C SER A 207 -40.33 16.14 -30.97
N THR A 208 -40.01 17.23 -31.64
CA THR A 208 -41.00 18.15 -32.20
C THR A 208 -40.80 18.12 -33.71
N CYS A 209 -41.70 17.39 -34.38
CA CYS A 209 -41.99 17.58 -35.80
C CYS A 209 -42.54 18.99 -36.04
#